data_AF-A0A815XRY3-F1
#
_entry.id   AF-A0A815XRY3-F1
#
_cell.length_a   1.000
_cell.length_b   1.000
_cell.length_c   1.000
_cell.angle_alpha   90.00
_cell.angle_beta   90.00
_cell.angle_gamma   90.00
#
_symmetry.space_group_name_H-M   'P 1'
#
loop_
_entity.id
_entity.type
_entity.pdbx_description
1 polymer ?
#
loop_
_entity_poly.entity_id
_entity_poly.type
_entity_poly.pdbx_seq_one_letter_code
_entity_poly.pdbx_strand_id
1 'polypeptide(L)'
;MSELPISINDFKSQQYRWSKGAAQTARKLIGEVLRAKQLSLFIRYHAIFHLFSSLLFLTCLCQTLLLVAIETLCIEPTILILTNIINAILMFITSYIGNNEAKRLTLINNNKKLLNNEKFIIKLIKFLYHFLLFISLLQAICFHNSIAVIDGLIRKKGEFKRTPKYYVQTSKIESKQLINNKKQYYQRKSIDWLALADIILAIVFILKSIHCIFFIGIYLKFGTIIFTTFMP
;
A
#
# COMPACT_ATOMS: atom_id res chain seq x y z
N MET A 1 9.54 -8.34 20.15
CA MET A 1 9.83 -7.27 19.19
C MET A 1 9.89 -7.86 17.80
N SER A 2 9.16 -7.30 16.82
CA SER A 2 9.31 -7.71 15.43
C SER A 2 10.55 -7.03 14.87
N GLU A 3 11.51 -7.80 14.40
CA GLU A 3 12.66 -7.27 13.67
C GLU A 3 12.15 -6.62 12.38
N LEU A 4 12.72 -5.47 12.01
CA LEU A 4 12.45 -4.83 10.73
C LEU A 4 13.01 -5.73 9.61
N PRO A 5 12.27 -5.91 8.50
CA PRO A 5 12.76 -6.72 7.39
C PRO A 5 14.05 -6.12 6.82
N ILE A 6 15.07 -6.97 6.69
CA ILE A 6 16.42 -6.58 6.24
C ILE A 6 16.51 -6.61 4.70
N SER A 7 15.64 -7.39 4.05
CA SER A 7 15.53 -7.48 2.59
C SER A 7 14.11 -7.21 2.08
N ILE A 8 14.00 -6.84 0.81
CA ILE A 8 12.70 -6.67 0.13
C ILE A 8 11.89 -7.97 0.10
N ASN A 9 12.56 -9.12 0.02
CA ASN A 9 11.90 -10.42 0.01
C ASN A 9 11.30 -10.75 1.38
N ASP A 10 11.98 -10.40 2.47
CA ASP A 10 11.45 -10.55 3.83
C ASP A 10 10.24 -9.64 4.05
N PHE A 11 10.31 -8.40 3.56
CA PHE A 11 9.19 -7.47 3.58
C PHE A 11 7.98 -8.02 2.79
N LYS A 12 8.17 -8.46 1.55
CA LYS A 12 7.09 -9.04 0.72
C LYS A 12 6.48 -10.28 1.37
N SER A 13 7.30 -11.19 1.90
CA SER A 13 6.86 -12.37 2.63
C SER A 13 6.07 -12.00 3.89
N GLN A 14 6.46 -10.93 4.60
CA GLN A 14 5.72 -10.42 5.74
C GLN A 14 4.35 -9.85 5.33
N GLN A 15 4.31 -9.02 4.28
CA GLN A 15 3.07 -8.47 3.72
C GLN A 15 2.11 -9.56 3.24
N TYR A 16 2.62 -10.59 2.56
CA TYR A 16 1.81 -11.72 2.11
C TYR A 16 1.13 -12.42 3.29
N ARG A 17 1.88 -12.71 4.35
CA ARG A 17 1.36 -13.39 5.54
C ARG A 17 0.35 -12.53 6.30
N TRP A 18 0.60 -11.23 6.41
CA TRP A 18 -0.35 -10.30 7.02
C TRP A 18 -1.65 -10.23 6.24
N SER A 19 -1.57 -10.07 4.92
CA SER A 19 -2.73 -10.00 4.04
C SER A 19 -3.54 -11.30 4.08
N LYS A 20 -2.88 -12.46 3.98
CA LYS A 20 -3.53 -13.77 4.07
C LYS A 20 -4.16 -14.02 5.43
N GLY A 21 -3.45 -13.70 6.52
CA GLY A 21 -3.95 -13.86 7.88
C GLY A 21 -5.14 -12.96 8.21
N ALA A 22 -5.11 -11.71 7.71
CA ALA A 22 -6.23 -10.78 7.81
C ALA A 22 -7.46 -11.31 7.07
N ALA A 23 -7.31 -11.76 5.82
CA ALA A 23 -8.40 -12.35 5.04
C ALA A 23 -9.00 -13.62 5.71
N GLN A 24 -8.16 -14.49 6.28
CA GLN A 24 -8.63 -15.65 7.04
C GLN A 24 -9.39 -15.25 8.30
N THR A 25 -8.91 -14.24 9.02
CA THR A 25 -9.58 -13.68 10.21
C THR A 25 -10.92 -13.05 9.84
N ALA A 26 -10.97 -12.26 8.76
CA ALA A 26 -12.19 -11.68 8.22
C ALA A 26 -13.24 -12.75 7.95
N ARG A 27 -12.89 -13.80 7.20
CA ARG A 27 -13.80 -14.91 6.91
C ARG A 27 -14.31 -15.62 8.17
N LYS A 28 -13.45 -15.80 9.17
CA LYS A 28 -13.83 -16.48 10.43
C LYS A 28 -14.76 -15.63 11.29
N LEU A 29 -14.46 -14.34 11.42
CA LEU A 29 -15.12 -13.47 12.40
C LEU A 29 -16.30 -12.67 11.83
N ILE A 30 -16.39 -12.49 10.51
CA ILE A 30 -17.43 -11.62 9.91
C ILE A 30 -18.85 -12.05 10.31
N GLY A 31 -19.12 -13.35 10.29
CA GLY A 31 -20.44 -13.87 10.66
C GLY A 31 -20.76 -13.66 12.15
N GLU A 32 -19.76 -13.68 13.03
CA GLU A 32 -19.94 -13.39 14.45
C GLU A 32 -20.19 -11.90 14.69
N VAL A 33 -19.39 -11.04 14.05
CA VAL A 33 -19.55 -9.57 14.11
C VAL A 33 -20.92 -9.12 13.62
N LEU A 34 -21.43 -9.71 12.53
CA LEU A 34 -22.74 -9.39 11.98
C LEU A 34 -23.90 -9.82 12.90
N ARG A 35 -23.76 -10.95 13.60
CA ARG A 35 -24.79 -11.51 14.50
C ARG A 35 -24.74 -10.96 15.92
N ALA A 36 -23.68 -10.27 16.30
CA ALA A 36 -23.50 -9.71 17.64
C ALA A 36 -24.51 -8.58 17.91
N LYS A 37 -25.62 -8.91 18.57
CA LYS A 37 -26.70 -7.98 18.94
C LYS A 37 -26.26 -6.93 19.97
N GLN A 38 -25.24 -7.24 20.77
CA GLN A 38 -24.66 -6.36 21.78
C GLN A 38 -23.80 -5.22 21.20
N LEU A 39 -23.42 -5.30 19.92
CA LEU A 39 -22.64 -4.25 19.27
C LEU A 39 -23.56 -3.21 18.64
N SER A 40 -23.25 -1.93 18.86
CA SER A 40 -23.89 -0.85 18.11
C SER A 40 -23.57 -0.95 16.62
N LEU A 41 -24.45 -0.40 15.77
CA LEU A 41 -24.27 -0.39 14.32
C LEU A 41 -22.94 0.26 13.91
N PHE A 42 -22.53 1.33 14.60
CA PHE A 42 -21.27 2.02 14.35
C PHE A 42 -20.05 1.15 14.65
N ILE A 43 -20.04 0.45 15.79
CA ILE A 43 -18.94 -0.46 16.15
C ILE A 43 -18.87 -1.63 15.14
N ARG A 44 -20.03 -2.16 14.74
CA ARG A 44 -20.10 -3.22 13.74
C ARG A 44 -19.53 -2.76 12.39
N TYR A 45 -19.88 -1.57 11.95
CA TYR A 45 -19.33 -0.96 10.73
C TYR A 45 -17.80 -0.87 10.80
N HIS A 46 -17.25 -0.28 11.87
CA HIS A 46 -15.80 -0.18 12.03
C HIS A 46 -15.10 -1.54 12.07
N ALA A 47 -15.69 -2.52 12.75
CA ALA A 47 -15.15 -3.88 12.80
C ALA A 47 -15.13 -4.54 11.42
N ILE A 48 -16.17 -4.38 10.60
CA ILE A 48 -16.22 -4.89 9.23
C ILE A 48 -15.12 -4.25 8.38
N PHE A 49 -14.98 -2.93 8.42
CA PHE A 49 -13.92 -2.22 7.68
C PHE A 49 -12.52 -2.66 8.11
N HIS A 50 -12.32 -2.86 9.41
CA HIS A 50 -11.04 -3.34 9.92
C HIS A 50 -10.74 -4.77 9.48
N LEU A 51 -11.74 -5.68 9.56
CA LEU A 51 -11.59 -7.07 9.11
C LEU A 51 -11.25 -7.16 7.62
N PHE A 52 -11.93 -6.37 6.79
CA PHE A 52 -11.73 -6.38 5.34
C PHE A 52 -10.66 -5.41 4.83
N SER A 53 -9.90 -4.76 5.71
CA SER A 53 -8.83 -3.83 5.33
C SER A 53 -7.81 -4.41 4.34
N SER A 54 -7.55 -5.71 4.39
CA SER A 54 -6.64 -6.39 3.44
C SER A 54 -7.21 -6.56 2.03
N LEU A 55 -8.55 -6.50 1.82
CA LEU A 55 -9.15 -6.53 0.49
C LEU A 55 -8.72 -5.37 -0.39
N LEU A 56 -8.21 -4.31 0.23
CA LEU A 56 -7.68 -3.15 -0.42
C LEU A 56 -6.64 -3.49 -1.52
N PHE A 57 -5.74 -4.44 -1.26
CA PHE A 57 -4.78 -4.88 -2.28
C PHE A 57 -5.50 -5.47 -3.50
N LEU A 58 -6.53 -6.29 -3.26
CA LEU A 58 -7.34 -6.90 -4.30
C LEU A 58 -8.13 -5.86 -5.09
N THR A 59 -8.71 -4.86 -4.41
CA THR A 59 -9.41 -3.77 -5.09
C THR A 59 -8.46 -2.94 -5.94
N CYS A 60 -7.25 -2.61 -5.45
CA CYS A 60 -6.24 -1.89 -6.23
C CYS A 60 -5.81 -2.68 -7.48
N LEU A 61 -5.63 -3.99 -7.35
CA LEU A 61 -5.31 -4.85 -8.49
C LEU A 61 -6.44 -4.86 -9.53
N CYS A 62 -7.67 -5.17 -9.11
CA CYS A 62 -8.84 -5.19 -10.00
C CYS A 62 -9.04 -3.85 -10.71
N GLN A 63 -8.84 -2.76 -9.99
CA GLN A 63 -8.99 -1.41 -10.48
C GLN A 63 -7.90 -1.04 -11.51
N THR A 64 -6.67 -1.52 -11.32
CA THR A 64 -5.59 -1.37 -12.32
C THR A 64 -5.89 -2.18 -13.59
N LEU A 65 -6.36 -3.41 -13.44
CA LEU A 65 -6.72 -4.26 -14.59
C LEU A 65 -7.92 -3.69 -15.35
N LEU A 66 -8.94 -3.20 -14.63
CA LEU A 66 -10.11 -2.57 -15.22
C LEU A 66 -9.72 -1.28 -15.96
N LEU A 67 -8.78 -0.50 -15.44
CA LEU A 67 -8.27 0.68 -16.13
C LEU A 67 -7.65 0.32 -17.48
N VAL A 68 -6.82 -0.73 -17.52
CA VAL A 68 -6.25 -1.23 -18.77
C VAL A 68 -7.35 -1.69 -19.73
N ALA A 69 -8.33 -2.46 -19.24
CA ALA A 69 -9.41 -3.00 -20.05
C ALA A 69 -10.30 -1.90 -20.66
N ILE A 70 -10.71 -0.90 -19.88
CA ILE A 70 -11.54 0.21 -20.36
C ILE A 70 -10.82 1.01 -21.45
N GLU A 71 -9.52 1.28 -21.27
CA GLU A 71 -8.75 2.00 -22.28
C GLU A 71 -8.59 1.20 -23.57
N THR A 72 -8.37 -0.12 -23.48
CA THR A 72 -8.34 -0.97 -24.69
C THR A 72 -9.68 -1.01 -25.44
N LEU A 73 -10.78 -0.73 -24.75
CA LEU A 73 -12.12 -0.63 -25.34
C LEU A 73 -12.45 0.79 -25.83
N CYS A 74 -11.50 1.74 -25.75
CA CYS A 74 -11.67 3.15 -26.11
C CYS A 74 -12.86 3.83 -25.41
N ILE A 75 -13.28 3.33 -24.24
CA ILE A 75 -14.31 3.95 -23.42
C ILE A 75 -13.62 5.05 -22.59
N GLU A 76 -14.22 6.24 -22.51
CA GLU A 76 -13.67 7.34 -21.70
C GLU A 76 -13.49 6.89 -20.23
N PRO A 77 -12.25 6.78 -19.72
CA PRO A 77 -12.00 6.14 -18.44
C PRO A 77 -12.12 7.09 -17.24
N THR A 78 -12.63 8.31 -17.46
CA THR A 78 -12.56 9.46 -16.54
C THR A 78 -13.16 9.15 -15.16
N ILE A 79 -14.31 8.47 -15.11
CA ILE A 79 -15.00 8.10 -13.86
C ILE A 79 -14.22 7.04 -13.08
N LEU A 80 -13.66 6.04 -13.78
CA LEU A 80 -12.91 4.99 -13.12
C LEU A 80 -11.64 5.56 -12.48
N ILE A 81 -10.88 6.36 -13.23
CA ILE A 81 -9.61 6.88 -12.74
C ILE A 81 -9.81 7.84 -11.57
N LEU A 82 -10.85 8.67 -11.60
CA LEU A 82 -11.22 9.51 -10.46
C LEU A 82 -11.47 8.68 -9.20
N THR A 83 -12.15 7.54 -9.35
CA THR A 83 -12.40 6.60 -8.24
C THR A 83 -11.09 5.98 -7.72
N ASN A 84 -10.11 5.68 -8.58
CA ASN A 84 -8.78 5.18 -8.18
C ASN A 84 -8.03 6.19 -7.32
N ILE A 85 -8.01 7.44 -7.79
CA ILE A 85 -7.28 8.53 -7.15
C ILE A 85 -7.93 8.85 -5.80
N ILE A 86 -9.26 8.88 -5.73
CA ILE A 86 -9.99 9.12 -4.48
C ILE A 86 -9.69 8.03 -3.45
N ASN A 87 -9.78 6.75 -3.83
CA ASN A 87 -9.50 5.63 -2.92
C ASN A 87 -8.04 5.66 -2.41
N ALA A 88 -7.09 5.94 -3.31
CA ALA A 88 -5.67 6.14 -3.00
C ALA A 88 -5.44 7.26 -1.97
N ILE A 89 -6.09 8.40 -2.18
CA ILE A 89 -6.02 9.57 -1.28
C ILE A 89 -6.61 9.23 0.10
N LEU A 90 -7.80 8.62 0.15
CA LEU A 90 -8.47 8.24 1.40
C LEU A 90 -7.63 7.27 2.25
N MET A 91 -7.01 6.27 1.63
CA MET A 91 -6.08 5.36 2.30
C MET A 91 -4.86 6.07 2.86
N PHE A 92 -4.28 6.99 2.09
CA PHE A 92 -3.10 7.69 2.52
C PHE A 92 -3.41 8.67 3.65
N ILE A 93 -4.54 9.39 3.56
CA ILE A 93 -5.00 10.28 4.64
C ILE A 93 -5.22 9.49 5.93
N THR A 94 -5.92 8.35 5.86
CA THR A 94 -6.15 7.50 7.05
C THR A 94 -4.84 6.95 7.63
N SER A 95 -3.90 6.52 6.79
CA SER A 95 -2.57 6.04 7.21
C SER A 95 -1.69 7.17 7.78
N TYR A 96 -1.74 8.37 7.19
CA TYR A 96 -0.99 9.54 7.61
C TYR A 96 -1.50 10.08 8.95
N ILE A 97 -2.82 10.20 9.10
CA ILE A 97 -3.46 10.56 10.36
C ILE A 97 -3.12 9.53 11.43
N GLY A 98 -3.31 8.24 11.16
CA GLY A 98 -3.02 7.17 12.13
C GLY A 98 -1.56 7.18 12.63
N ASN A 99 -0.59 7.36 11.73
CA ASN A 99 0.82 7.45 12.12
C ASN A 99 1.16 8.72 12.91
N ASN A 100 0.57 9.86 12.55
CA ASN A 100 0.81 11.11 13.26
C ASN A 100 0.13 11.12 14.63
N GLU A 101 -1.06 10.56 14.75
CA GLU A 101 -1.77 10.36 16.01
C GLU A 101 -1.03 9.39 16.93
N ALA A 102 -0.54 8.26 16.40
CA ALA A 102 0.29 7.33 17.17
C ALA A 102 1.58 8.00 17.69
N LYS A 103 2.27 8.78 16.85
CA LYS A 103 3.44 9.57 17.25
C LYS A 103 3.09 10.60 18.32
N ARG A 104 1.96 11.30 18.18
CA ARG A 104 1.47 12.30 19.14
C ARG A 104 1.24 11.66 20.51
N LEU A 105 0.56 10.51 20.55
CA LEU A 105 0.31 9.76 21.79
C LEU A 105 1.62 9.31 22.47
N THR A 106 2.60 8.80 21.71
CA THR A 106 3.92 8.46 22.29
C THR A 106 4.72 9.67 22.78
N LEU A 107 4.59 10.84 22.15
CA LEU A 107 5.28 12.07 22.57
C LEU A 107 4.65 12.66 23.84
N ILE A 108 3.32 12.65 23.93
CA ILE A 108 2.56 13.04 25.13
C ILE A 108 2.93 12.12 26.30
N ASN A 109 2.92 10.81 26.11
CA ASN A 109 3.31 9.85 27.16
C ASN A 109 4.77 10.01 27.62
N ASN A 110 5.65 10.51 26.74
CA ASN A 110 7.05 10.76 27.07
C ASN A 110 7.30 12.19 27.60
N ASN A 111 6.24 12.96 27.93
CA ASN A 111 6.31 14.36 28.39
C ASN A 111 7.15 15.30 27.49
N LYS A 112 7.32 14.95 26.21
CA LYS A 112 8.04 15.79 25.25
C LYS A 112 7.04 16.73 24.59
N LYS A 113 7.22 18.04 24.79
CA LYS A 113 6.41 19.08 24.16
C LYS A 113 6.50 18.95 22.63
N LEU A 114 5.35 18.85 21.96
CA LEU A 114 5.25 18.89 20.51
C LEU A 114 5.55 20.32 20.01
N LEU A 115 6.81 20.60 19.72
CA LEU A 115 7.20 21.79 18.95
C LEU A 115 7.09 21.44 17.47
N ASN A 116 5.89 21.58 16.89
CA ASN A 116 5.68 21.37 15.46
C ASN A 116 5.38 22.69 14.75
N ASN A 117 6.32 23.63 14.86
CA ASN A 117 6.30 24.96 14.22
C ASN A 117 6.66 24.91 12.72
N GLU A 118 6.51 23.76 12.06
CA GLU A 118 6.73 23.67 10.62
C GLU A 118 5.63 24.43 9.86
N LYS A 119 6.04 25.27 8.91
CA LYS A 119 5.12 25.99 8.00
C LYS A 119 4.24 25.00 7.23
N PHE A 120 3.00 25.39 6.96
CA PHE A 120 2.02 24.55 6.23
C PHE A 120 2.57 24.02 4.89
N ILE A 121 3.25 24.87 4.11
CA ILE A 121 3.83 24.48 2.81
C ILE A 121 4.83 23.31 2.95
N ILE A 122 5.65 23.31 4.00
CA ILE A 122 6.61 22.24 4.25
C ILE A 122 5.89 20.93 4.58
N LYS A 123 4.81 21.00 5.38
CA LYS A 123 3.96 19.85 5.69
C LYS A 123 3.29 19.28 4.44
N LEU A 124 2.83 20.16 3.54
CA LEU A 124 2.21 19.77 2.28
C LEU A 124 3.21 19.09 1.34
N ILE A 125 4.41 19.64 1.16
CA ILE A 125 5.46 19.03 0.32
C ILE A 125 5.85 17.66 0.86
N LYS A 126 6.05 17.54 2.18
CA LYS A 126 6.31 16.25 2.83
C LYS A 126 5.16 15.28 2.58
N PHE A 127 3.91 15.71 2.76
CA PHE A 127 2.73 14.88 2.48
C PHE A 127 2.74 14.36 1.04
N LEU A 128 2.92 15.24 0.04
CA LEU A 128 2.93 14.86 -1.38
C LEU A 128 4.07 13.89 -1.72
N TYR A 129 5.26 14.10 -1.17
CA TYR A 129 6.40 13.20 -1.35
C TYR A 129 6.11 11.80 -0.78
N HIS A 130 5.64 11.74 0.47
CA HIS A 130 5.31 10.46 1.11
C HIS A 130 4.10 9.79 0.44
N PHE A 131 3.16 10.57 -0.09
CA PHE A 131 2.00 10.06 -0.83
C PHE A 131 2.43 9.36 -2.11
N LEU A 132 3.28 10.00 -2.92
CA LEU A 132 3.80 9.41 -4.16
C LEU A 132 4.58 8.12 -3.88
N LEU A 133 5.45 8.13 -2.86
CA LEU A 133 6.17 6.94 -2.45
C LEU A 133 5.23 5.83 -1.97
N PHE A 134 4.19 6.18 -1.20
CA PHE A 134 3.21 5.24 -0.71
C PHE A 134 2.42 4.58 -1.84
N ILE A 135 1.90 5.36 -2.80
CA ILE A 135 1.14 4.82 -3.93
C ILE A 135 2.02 3.95 -4.82
N SER A 136 3.26 4.36 -5.08
CA SER A 136 4.22 3.55 -5.83
C SER A 136 4.50 2.21 -5.14
N LEU A 137 4.77 2.23 -3.84
CA LEU A 137 5.03 1.02 -3.06
C LEU A 137 3.79 0.13 -2.96
N LEU A 138 2.62 0.71 -2.70
CA LEU A 138 1.34 0.00 -2.59
C LEU A 138 1.05 -0.77 -3.88
N GLN A 139 1.22 -0.11 -5.02
CA GLN A 139 1.04 -0.72 -6.33
C GLN A 139 2.08 -1.80 -6.61
N ALA A 140 3.33 -1.59 -6.23
CA ALA A 140 4.43 -2.55 -6.42
C ALA A 140 4.33 -3.82 -5.56
N ILE A 141 3.35 -3.93 -4.66
CA ILE A 141 3.10 -5.16 -3.88
C ILE A 141 1.64 -5.64 -3.98
N CYS A 142 0.79 -4.94 -4.74
CA CYS A 142 -0.65 -5.18 -4.75
C CYS A 142 -0.98 -6.56 -5.33
N PHE A 143 -0.28 -6.99 -6.39
CA PHE A 143 -0.55 -8.27 -7.04
C PHE A 143 -0.17 -9.45 -6.13
N HIS A 144 1.05 -9.43 -5.58
CA HIS A 144 1.49 -10.45 -4.64
C HIS A 144 0.56 -10.57 -3.42
N ASN A 145 0.14 -9.45 -2.83
CA ASN A 145 -0.77 -9.46 -1.69
C ASN A 145 -2.21 -9.84 -2.07
N SER A 146 -2.68 -9.50 -3.27
CA SER A 146 -4.00 -9.91 -3.76
C SER A 146 -4.13 -11.42 -3.85
N ILE A 147 -3.09 -12.10 -4.33
CA ILE A 147 -3.03 -13.57 -4.33
C ILE A 147 -3.15 -14.09 -2.90
N ALA A 148 -2.42 -13.49 -1.95
CA ALA A 148 -2.47 -13.84 -0.53
C ALA A 148 -3.89 -13.70 0.07
N VAL A 149 -4.58 -12.62 -0.28
CA VAL A 149 -5.95 -12.33 0.16
C VAL A 149 -6.92 -13.38 -0.41
N ILE A 150 -6.88 -13.62 -1.72
CA ILE A 150 -7.70 -14.65 -2.39
C ILE A 150 -7.47 -16.01 -1.75
N ASP A 151 -6.20 -16.37 -1.54
CA ASP A 151 -5.79 -17.58 -0.84
C ASP A 151 -6.40 -17.67 0.57
N GLY A 152 -6.40 -16.56 1.31
CA GLY A 152 -6.92 -16.48 2.67
C GLY A 152 -8.45 -16.60 2.75
N LEU A 153 -9.16 -16.03 1.77
CA LEU A 153 -10.62 -16.13 1.65
C LEU A 153 -11.06 -17.52 1.21
N ILE A 154 -10.39 -18.13 0.23
CA ILE A 154 -10.80 -19.41 -0.34
C ILE A 154 -10.29 -20.58 0.51
N ARG A 155 -8.99 -20.66 0.79
CA ARG A 155 -8.38 -21.87 1.38
C ARG A 155 -8.56 -21.92 2.89
N LYS A 156 -8.95 -23.09 3.42
CA LYS A 156 -9.07 -23.33 4.88
C LYS A 156 -7.73 -23.64 5.55
N LYS A 157 -6.74 -24.15 4.81
CA LYS A 157 -5.45 -24.62 5.33
C LYS A 157 -4.31 -24.18 4.41
N GLY A 158 -3.15 -23.87 5.01
CA GLY A 158 -1.91 -23.59 4.30
C GLY A 158 -0.74 -23.59 5.29
N GLU A 159 0.44 -24.02 4.84
CA GLU A 159 1.64 -23.98 5.67
C GLU A 159 1.99 -22.54 6.03
N PHE A 160 2.22 -22.31 7.32
CA PHE A 160 2.73 -21.04 7.80
C PHE A 160 4.23 -20.97 7.51
N LYS A 161 4.60 -20.44 6.34
CA LYS A 161 6.00 -20.10 6.07
C LYS A 161 6.41 -18.96 7.01
N ARG A 162 7.37 -19.20 7.91
CA ARG A 162 7.88 -18.17 8.81
C ARG A 162 8.83 -17.26 8.01
N THR A 163 8.80 -15.96 8.28
CA THR A 163 9.94 -15.10 7.90
C THR A 163 11.13 -15.51 8.76
N PRO A 164 12.32 -15.62 8.18
CA PRO A 164 13.54 -15.81 8.96
C PRO A 164 13.71 -14.66 9.96
N LYS A 165 14.21 -14.98 11.16
CA LYS A 165 14.60 -14.01 12.19
C LYS A 165 16.11 -14.02 12.24
N TYR A 166 16.73 -12.85 12.14
CA TYR A 166 18.16 -12.75 11.90
C TYR A 166 18.94 -12.29 13.14
N TYR A 167 18.27 -11.98 14.25
CA TYR A 167 18.89 -11.68 15.55
C TYR A 167 20.10 -10.74 15.43
N VAL A 168 19.94 -9.65 14.69
CA VAL A 168 21.02 -8.67 14.47
C VAL A 168 21.31 -7.97 15.79
N GLN A 169 22.34 -8.43 16.50
CA GLN A 169 22.83 -7.75 17.71
C GLN A 169 23.57 -6.48 17.30
N THR A 170 23.16 -5.36 17.89
CA THR A 170 23.80 -4.05 17.73
C THR A 170 25.08 -3.95 18.58
N SER A 171 25.99 -4.92 18.52
CA SER A 171 27.32 -4.79 19.11
C SER A 171 28.23 -4.03 18.14
N LYS A 172 28.89 -2.98 18.63
CA LYS A 172 29.75 -2.05 17.88
C LYS A 172 31.06 -2.67 17.33
N ILE A 173 31.19 -3.98 17.33
CA ILE A 173 32.42 -4.70 16.99
C ILE A 173 32.06 -5.71 15.88
N GLU A 174 32.90 -5.81 14.85
CA GLU A 174 32.81 -6.71 13.67
C GLU A 174 32.31 -6.09 12.35
N SER A 175 32.93 -4.98 11.96
CA SER A 175 32.78 -4.35 10.64
C SER A 175 33.24 -5.23 9.46
N LYS A 176 33.98 -6.33 9.66
CA LYS A 176 34.41 -7.25 8.58
C LYS A 176 33.54 -8.52 8.43
N GLN A 177 33.03 -9.11 9.51
CA GLN A 177 32.10 -10.25 9.42
C GLN A 177 30.70 -9.83 8.95
N LEU A 178 30.23 -8.62 9.32
CA LEU A 178 28.98 -8.05 8.80
C LEU A 178 28.96 -7.91 7.26
N ILE A 179 30.12 -7.67 6.62
CA ILE A 179 30.21 -7.49 5.16
C ILE A 179 30.13 -8.84 4.43
N ASN A 180 30.77 -9.89 4.96
CA ASN A 180 30.66 -11.24 4.38
C ASN A 180 29.29 -11.87 4.64
N ASN A 181 28.72 -11.65 5.82
CA ASN A 181 27.39 -12.11 6.16
C ASN A 181 26.32 -11.37 5.31
N LYS A 182 26.45 -10.06 5.07
CA LYS A 182 25.62 -9.33 4.07
C LYS A 182 25.63 -10.01 2.71
N LYS A 183 26.78 -10.44 2.18
CA LYS A 183 26.85 -11.17 0.89
C LYS A 183 26.09 -12.51 0.91
N GLN A 184 26.05 -13.20 2.05
CA GLN A 184 25.26 -14.42 2.24
C GLN A 184 23.75 -14.13 2.39
N TYR A 185 23.38 -13.00 3.00
CA TYR A 185 21.99 -12.56 3.20
C TYR A 185 21.34 -11.99 1.93
N TYR A 186 22.14 -11.47 1.00
CA TYR A 186 21.72 -11.08 -0.35
C TYR A 186 21.98 -12.19 -1.39
N GLN A 187 21.87 -13.47 -1.01
CA GLN A 187 21.80 -14.52 -2.02
C GLN A 187 20.60 -14.20 -2.92
N ARG A 188 20.91 -13.78 -4.16
CA ARG A 188 19.95 -13.51 -5.22
C ARG A 188 19.14 -14.79 -5.43
N LYS A 189 17.99 -14.91 -4.76
CA LYS A 189 16.92 -15.70 -5.32
C LYS A 189 16.63 -15.11 -6.70
N SER A 190 16.59 -15.98 -7.70
CA SER A 190 16.11 -15.67 -9.04
C SER A 190 14.88 -14.78 -8.94
N ILE A 191 14.78 -13.78 -9.83
CA ILE A 191 13.62 -12.89 -9.89
C ILE A 191 12.37 -13.76 -9.90
N ASP A 192 11.59 -13.67 -8.82
CA ASP A 192 10.32 -14.35 -8.71
C ASP A 192 9.39 -13.74 -9.77
N TRP A 193 8.69 -14.56 -10.55
CA TRP A 193 7.77 -14.07 -11.59
C TRP A 193 6.70 -13.16 -10.97
N LEU A 194 6.36 -13.37 -9.69
CA LEU A 194 5.48 -12.50 -8.91
C LEU A 194 6.06 -11.08 -8.77
N ALA A 195 7.37 -10.97 -8.55
CA ALA A 195 8.05 -9.69 -8.44
C ALA A 195 8.15 -8.97 -9.80
N LEU A 196 8.31 -9.73 -10.89
CA LEU A 196 8.23 -9.16 -12.24
C LEU A 196 6.83 -8.63 -12.55
N ALA A 197 5.78 -9.40 -12.20
CA ALA A 197 4.39 -8.99 -12.37
C ALA A 197 4.05 -7.72 -11.58
N ASP A 198 4.50 -7.63 -10.33
CA ASP A 198 4.39 -6.43 -9.49
C ASP A 198 5.01 -5.18 -10.17
N ILE A 199 6.22 -5.32 -10.74
CA ILE A 199 6.92 -4.22 -11.42
C ILE A 199 6.18 -3.79 -12.69
N ILE A 200 5.74 -4.76 -13.49
CA ILE A 200 4.99 -4.47 -14.73
C ILE A 200 3.69 -3.74 -14.40
N LEU A 201 2.92 -4.21 -13.40
CA LEU A 201 1.69 -3.57 -12.96
C LEU A 201 1.91 -2.16 -12.40
N ALA A 202 3.02 -1.93 -11.71
CA ALA A 202 3.39 -0.60 -11.24
C ALA A 202 3.71 0.36 -12.40
N ILE A 203 4.50 -0.09 -13.38
CA ILE A 203 4.81 0.71 -14.57
C ILE A 203 3.55 1.04 -15.36
N VAL A 204 2.70 0.03 -15.61
CA VAL A 204 1.41 0.21 -16.29
C VAL A 204 0.56 1.25 -15.54
N PHE A 205 0.39 1.11 -14.23
CA PHE A 205 -0.38 2.08 -13.45
C PHE A 205 0.16 3.51 -13.55
N ILE A 206 1.49 3.70 -13.51
CA ILE A 206 2.10 5.03 -13.65
C ILE A 206 1.82 5.62 -15.02
N LEU A 207 2.07 4.87 -16.10
CA LEU A 207 1.82 5.32 -17.46
C LEU A 207 0.35 5.70 -17.68
N LYS A 208 -0.56 4.89 -17.14
CA LYS A 208 -2.01 5.11 -17.23
C LYS A 208 -2.47 6.32 -16.41
N SER A 209 -1.86 6.54 -15.25
CA SER A 209 -2.11 7.74 -14.44
C SER A 209 -1.65 9.01 -15.15
N ILE A 210 -0.48 8.99 -15.81
CA ILE A 210 0.02 10.12 -16.61
C ILE A 210 -0.92 10.40 -17.79
N HIS A 211 -1.28 9.36 -18.54
CA HIS A 211 -2.24 9.45 -19.64
C HIS A 211 -3.57 10.05 -19.19
N CYS A 212 -4.07 9.65 -18.03
CA CYS A 212 -5.28 10.24 -17.46
C CYS A 212 -5.15 11.73 -17.17
N ILE A 213 -4.09 12.13 -16.47
CA ILE A 213 -3.85 13.53 -16.11
C ILE A 213 -3.83 14.39 -17.37
N PHE A 214 -3.23 13.89 -18.45
CA PHE A 214 -3.22 14.54 -19.76
C PHE A 214 -4.66 14.71 -20.34
N PHE A 215 -5.45 13.64 -20.37
CA PHE A 215 -6.84 13.69 -20.87
C PHE A 215 -7.77 14.57 -20.01
N ILE A 216 -7.67 14.49 -18.68
CA ILE A 216 -8.37 15.40 -17.76
C ILE A 216 -7.95 16.85 -18.03
N GLY A 217 -6.66 17.10 -18.25
CA GLY A 217 -6.15 18.41 -18.61
C GLY A 217 -6.74 18.96 -19.92
N ILE A 218 -6.98 18.10 -20.92
CA ILE A 218 -7.69 18.46 -22.15
C ILE A 218 -9.15 18.80 -21.85
N TYR A 219 -9.86 17.92 -21.13
CA TYR A 219 -11.28 18.10 -20.80
C TYR A 219 -11.53 19.38 -19.97
N LEU A 220 -10.65 19.66 -19.01
CA LEU A 220 -10.67 20.88 -18.18
C LEU A 220 -10.08 22.11 -18.89
N LYS A 221 -9.73 22.02 -20.18
CA LYS A 221 -9.13 23.11 -20.97
C LYS A 221 -7.79 23.66 -20.45
N PHE A 222 -7.10 22.95 -19.56
CA PHE A 222 -5.71 23.27 -19.20
C PHE A 222 -4.73 22.98 -20.34
N GLY A 223 -4.99 21.94 -21.14
CA GLY A 223 -4.17 21.57 -22.31
C GLY A 223 -4.36 22.49 -23.51
N THR A 224 -5.52 23.14 -23.64
CA THR A 224 -5.77 24.11 -24.72
C THR A 224 -4.99 25.40 -24.53
N ILE A 225 -4.60 25.79 -23.32
CA ILE A 225 -3.79 27.01 -23.11
C ILE A 225 -2.43 26.89 -23.81
N ILE A 226 -1.79 25.72 -23.77
CA ILE A 226 -0.51 25.51 -24.48
C ILE A 226 -0.74 25.47 -25.99
N PHE A 227 -1.81 24.81 -26.45
CA PHE A 227 -2.12 24.71 -27.88
C PHE A 227 -2.60 26.03 -28.51
N THR A 228 -3.35 26.87 -27.79
CA THR A 228 -3.84 28.16 -28.29
C THR A 228 -2.81 29.28 -28.20
N THR A 229 -1.74 29.09 -27.41
CA THR A 229 -0.68 30.11 -27.23
C THR A 229 0.49 29.88 -28.20
N PHE A 230 0.67 28.68 -28.75
CA PHE A 230 1.85 28.32 -29.55
C PHE A 230 1.58 27.90 -31.00
N MET A 231 0.33 27.87 -31.47
CA MET A 231 0.02 27.79 -32.90
C MET A 231 -0.83 28.99 -33.31
N PRO A 232 -0.34 29.85 -34.24
CA PRO A 232 -1.12 30.94 -34.82
C PRO A 232 -2.25 30.43 -35.71
#